data_AF-A0A023AYJ8-F1
#
_entry.id   AF-A0A023AYJ8-F1
#
_cell.length_a   1.000
_cell.length_b   1.000
_cell.length_c   1.000
_cell.angle_alpha   90.00
_cell.angle_beta   90.00
_cell.angle_gamma   90.00
#
_symmetry.space_group_name_H-M   'P 1'
#
loop_
_entity.id
_entity.type
_entity.pdbx_description
1 polymer ?
#
loop_
_entity_poly.entity_id
_entity_poly.type
_entity_poly.pdbx_seq_one_letter_code
_entity_poly.pdbx_strand_id
1 'polypeptide(L)'
;MRGLSSNISVDTRVLLSSAVITFEVNDMPVDMVKAFRSLEPWDPLSQATRSCFNLLEQVPEMEAGLPAAEHVELSTGELIALHNAVRVNQDLLRNVLLSGCACLLAVHQVILTHPKTCGASAELRKTIAAWAGGARCPTPATKANKIKKLKFFLLSLTRFFETDDKHVTVPRYQPCNPGAVLRGAWKDAKAKLDLEGRLSAGKIMVDAATVDEYRARMGTLALPISN
;
A
#
# COMPACT_ATOMS: atom_id res chain seq x y z
N MET A 1 1.09 -0.90 -54.40
CA MET A 1 0.39 -1.55 -53.27
C MET A 1 0.86 -0.89 -51.98
N ARG A 2 -0.07 -0.31 -51.22
CA ARG A 2 0.16 0.34 -49.94
C ARG A 2 0.11 -0.72 -48.83
N GLY A 3 1.13 -0.79 -48.00
CA GLY A 3 1.08 -1.48 -46.70
C GLY A 3 1.32 -0.44 -45.61
N LEU A 4 0.25 0.17 -45.11
CA LEU A 4 0.29 0.96 -43.88
C LEU A 4 0.25 -0.02 -42.72
N SER A 5 1.40 -0.26 -42.07
CA SER A 5 1.42 -0.92 -40.77
C SER A 5 1.03 0.12 -39.70
N SER A 6 -0.22 0.04 -39.26
CA SER A 6 -0.63 0.71 -38.03
C SER A 6 -0.04 -0.07 -36.85
N ASN A 7 1.11 0.37 -36.36
CA ASN A 7 1.53 0.03 -35.00
C ASN A 7 0.56 0.72 -34.04
N ILE A 8 -0.53 0.03 -33.73
CA ILE A 8 -1.39 0.38 -32.61
C ILE A 8 -0.56 0.07 -31.37
N SER A 9 0.12 1.11 -30.87
CA SER A 9 0.58 1.16 -29.49
C SER A 9 -0.65 1.04 -28.61
N VAL A 10 -0.94 -0.18 -28.15
CA VAL A 10 -1.94 -0.39 -27.11
C VAL A 10 -1.34 0.24 -25.86
N ASP A 11 -1.68 1.50 -25.62
CA ASP A 11 -1.52 2.15 -24.32
C ASP A 11 -2.34 1.35 -23.31
N THR A 12 -1.74 0.31 -22.72
CA THR A 12 -2.27 -0.41 -21.55
C THR A 12 -2.11 0.48 -20.31
N ARG A 13 -2.78 1.64 -20.32
CA ARG A 13 -3.24 2.25 -19.07
C ARG A 13 -4.55 1.57 -18.73
N VAL A 14 -4.46 0.45 -18.00
CA VAL A 14 -5.59 -0.03 -17.22
C VAL A 14 -6.03 1.15 -16.36
N LEU A 15 -7.13 1.78 -16.76
CA LEU A 15 -7.79 2.82 -15.96
C LEU A 15 -8.18 2.14 -14.65
N LEU A 16 -7.37 2.36 -13.62
CA LEU A 16 -7.57 1.80 -12.29
C LEU A 16 -8.95 2.18 -11.78
N SER A 17 -9.87 1.23 -11.81
CA SER A 17 -11.22 1.41 -11.25
C SER A 17 -11.20 1.40 -9.71
N SER A 18 -10.14 0.84 -9.11
CA SER A 18 -9.96 0.68 -7.66
C SER A 18 -8.59 1.18 -7.19
N ALA A 19 -8.40 1.26 -5.87
CA ALA A 19 -7.07 1.43 -5.30
C ALA A 19 -6.21 0.18 -5.52
N VAL A 20 -4.91 0.40 -5.70
CA VAL A 20 -3.89 -0.66 -5.75
C VAL A 20 -2.80 -0.33 -4.74
N ILE A 21 -2.47 -1.30 -3.90
CA ILE A 21 -1.39 -1.18 -2.91
C ILE A 21 -0.45 -2.37 -3.13
N THR A 22 0.76 -2.08 -3.59
CA THR A 22 1.75 -3.13 -3.87
C THR A 22 2.30 -3.70 -2.57
N PHE A 23 2.36 -5.02 -2.47
CA PHE A 23 3.22 -5.78 -1.55
C PHE A 23 3.79 -7.00 -2.30
N GLU A 24 4.65 -7.80 -1.68
CA GLU A 24 5.18 -9.00 -2.33
C GLU A 24 4.87 -10.27 -1.54
N VAL A 25 4.54 -11.34 -2.26
CA VAL A 25 4.43 -12.70 -1.75
C VAL A 25 5.40 -13.55 -2.55
N ASN A 26 6.44 -14.09 -1.90
CA ASN A 26 7.50 -14.86 -2.55
C ASN A 26 8.10 -14.12 -3.75
N ASP A 27 8.45 -12.85 -3.54
CA ASP A 27 9.01 -11.92 -4.54
C ASP A 27 8.11 -11.53 -5.71
N MET A 28 6.87 -12.04 -5.74
CA MET A 28 5.87 -11.63 -6.73
C MET A 28 5.14 -10.39 -6.25
N PRO A 29 5.05 -9.31 -7.06
CA PRO A 29 4.23 -8.16 -6.72
C PRO A 29 2.76 -8.54 -6.76
N VAL A 30 2.04 -8.29 -5.67
CA VAL A 30 0.61 -8.59 -5.52
C VAL A 30 -0.12 -7.32 -5.08
N ASP A 31 -1.38 -7.17 -5.46
CA ASP A 31 -2.25 -6.12 -4.95
C ASP A 31 -2.83 -6.53 -3.59
N MET A 32 -2.40 -5.83 -2.54
CA MET A 32 -2.84 -6.02 -1.17
C MET A 32 -4.35 -5.82 -1.02
N VAL A 33 -4.96 -4.91 -1.80
CA VAL A 33 -6.40 -4.65 -1.75
C VAL A 33 -7.18 -5.89 -2.18
N LYS A 34 -6.84 -6.46 -3.35
CA LYS A 34 -7.43 -7.71 -3.84
C LYS A 34 -7.16 -8.90 -2.91
N ALA A 35 -5.96 -9.00 -2.34
CA ALA A 35 -5.59 -10.13 -1.49
C ALA A 35 -6.34 -10.14 -0.15
N PHE A 36 -6.60 -8.97 0.45
CA PHE A 36 -7.17 -8.90 1.81
C PHE A 36 -8.65 -8.52 1.87
N ARG A 37 -9.30 -8.13 0.77
CA ARG A 37 -10.78 -7.95 0.73
C ARG A 37 -11.54 -9.23 1.08
N SER A 38 -10.96 -10.39 0.74
CA SER A 38 -11.52 -11.73 0.99
C SER A 38 -11.10 -12.35 2.32
N LEU A 39 -10.30 -11.65 3.15
CA LEU A 39 -9.88 -12.15 4.46
C LEU A 39 -11.09 -12.45 5.33
N GLU A 40 -11.20 -13.67 5.85
CA GLU A 40 -12.22 -14.02 6.83
C GLU A 40 -11.81 -13.48 8.22
N PRO A 41 -12.61 -12.63 8.88
CA PRO A 41 -12.26 -12.11 10.20
C PRO A 41 -12.36 -13.18 11.30
N TRP A 42 -11.41 -13.19 12.24
CA TRP A 42 -11.44 -14.05 13.44
C TRP A 42 -11.30 -13.27 14.75
N ASP A 43 -10.95 -11.99 14.67
CA ASP A 43 -10.78 -11.07 15.80
C ASP A 43 -11.06 -9.62 15.35
N PRO A 44 -11.11 -8.63 16.28
CA PRO A 44 -11.35 -7.24 15.91
C PRO A 44 -10.30 -6.65 14.96
N LEU A 45 -9.04 -7.12 15.02
CA LEU A 45 -7.95 -6.58 14.21
C LEU A 45 -8.05 -7.03 12.74
N SER A 46 -8.32 -8.31 12.52
CA SER A 46 -8.62 -8.90 11.20
C SER A 46 -9.92 -8.34 10.62
N GLN A 47 -10.93 -8.07 11.45
CA GLN A 47 -12.14 -7.37 11.02
C GLN A 47 -11.81 -5.95 10.53
N ALA A 48 -11.04 -5.18 11.30
CA ALA A 48 -10.61 -3.84 10.90
C ALA A 48 -9.78 -3.87 9.59
N THR A 49 -8.92 -4.88 9.44
CA THR A 49 -8.10 -5.13 8.24
C THR A 49 -8.98 -5.36 7.02
N ARG A 50 -9.90 -6.33 7.08
CA ARG A 50 -10.83 -6.61 5.98
C ARG A 50 -11.68 -5.37 5.63
N SER A 51 -12.24 -4.69 6.63
CA SER A 51 -13.02 -3.47 6.42
C SER A 51 -12.21 -2.36 5.75
N CYS A 52 -10.93 -2.21 6.11
CA CYS A 52 -10.02 -1.25 5.49
C CYS A 52 -9.86 -1.53 3.98
N PHE A 53 -9.55 -2.77 3.62
CA PHE A 53 -9.31 -3.14 2.22
C PHE A 53 -10.59 -3.17 1.37
N ASN A 54 -11.74 -3.54 1.94
CA ASN A 54 -13.04 -3.42 1.26
C ASN A 54 -13.42 -1.96 0.92
N LEU A 55 -12.99 -1.01 1.75
CA LEU A 55 -13.20 0.42 1.46
C LEU A 55 -12.22 0.90 0.38
N LEU A 56 -10.95 0.50 0.47
CA LEU A 56 -9.93 0.84 -0.53
C LEU A 56 -10.27 0.30 -1.92
N GLU A 57 -10.89 -0.87 -2.01
CA GLU A 57 -11.38 -1.42 -3.27
C GLU A 57 -12.37 -0.48 -3.99
N GLN A 58 -13.18 0.26 -3.23
CA GLN A 58 -14.15 1.21 -3.76
C GLN A 58 -13.53 2.58 -4.06
N VAL A 59 -12.28 2.81 -3.68
CA VAL A 59 -11.59 4.08 -3.89
C VAL A 59 -11.13 4.20 -5.35
N PRO A 60 -11.48 5.27 -6.08
CA PRO A 60 -11.14 5.38 -7.49
C PRO A 60 -9.68 5.79 -7.72
N GLU A 61 -9.02 5.10 -8.66
CA GLU A 61 -7.78 5.51 -9.31
C GLU A 61 -6.61 5.85 -8.35
N MET A 62 -6.43 5.10 -7.25
CA MET A 62 -5.33 5.34 -6.29
C MET A 62 -4.23 4.27 -6.42
N GLU A 63 -2.97 4.68 -6.42
CA GLU A 63 -1.83 3.74 -6.39
C GLU A 63 -0.88 4.06 -5.23
N ALA A 64 -0.40 3.03 -4.56
CA ALA A 64 0.72 3.09 -3.62
C ALA A 64 1.71 1.93 -3.91
N GLY A 65 3.01 2.24 -3.96
CA GLY A 65 4.06 1.26 -4.18
C GLY A 65 4.71 1.36 -5.55
N LEU A 66 4.62 0.28 -6.33
CA LEU A 66 5.20 0.15 -7.67
C LEU A 66 4.15 0.53 -8.74
N PRO A 67 4.04 1.80 -9.15
CA PRO A 67 3.15 2.17 -10.24
C PRO A 67 3.58 1.47 -11.53
N ALA A 68 2.61 0.98 -12.30
CA ALA A 68 2.80 0.19 -13.53
C ALA A 68 3.46 -1.19 -13.39
N ALA A 69 3.65 -1.71 -12.17
CA ALA A 69 3.92 -3.14 -12.01
C ALA A 69 2.67 -3.96 -12.35
N GLU A 70 2.88 -5.07 -13.05
CA GLU A 70 1.82 -6.07 -13.22
C GLU A 70 1.69 -6.86 -11.91
N HIS A 71 0.58 -6.67 -11.20
CA HIS A 71 0.30 -7.42 -9.99
C HIS A 71 -0.21 -8.81 -10.32
N VAL A 72 0.46 -9.82 -9.78
CA VAL A 72 0.09 -11.22 -9.93
C VAL A 72 -1.20 -11.51 -9.15
N GLU A 73 -2.11 -12.25 -9.77
CA GLU A 73 -3.26 -12.81 -9.07
C GLU A 73 -2.87 -14.14 -8.41
N LEU A 74 -2.92 -14.18 -7.08
CA LEU A 74 -2.63 -15.38 -6.32
C LEU A 74 -3.68 -16.46 -6.61
N SER A 75 -3.23 -17.71 -6.75
CA SER A 75 -4.14 -18.85 -6.78
C SER A 75 -4.91 -18.99 -5.46
N THR A 76 -6.03 -19.72 -5.47
CA THR A 76 -6.80 -19.99 -4.26
C THR A 76 -5.95 -20.60 -3.14
N GLY A 77 -5.02 -21.52 -3.50
CA GLY A 77 -4.13 -22.15 -2.53
C GLY A 77 -3.13 -21.17 -1.92
N GLU A 78 -2.52 -20.30 -2.72
CA GLU A 78 -1.59 -19.27 -2.25
C GLU A 78 -2.30 -18.22 -1.39
N LEU A 79 -3.53 -17.84 -1.76
CA LEU A 79 -4.32 -16.91 -0.99
C LEU A 79 -4.70 -17.47 0.39
N ILE A 80 -5.10 -18.75 0.45
CA ILE A 80 -5.36 -19.45 1.72
C ILE A 80 -4.08 -19.51 2.56
N ALA A 81 -2.93 -19.80 1.95
CA ALA A 81 -1.65 -19.82 2.66
C ALA A 81 -1.31 -18.44 3.24
N LEU A 82 -1.45 -17.37 2.45
CA LEU A 82 -1.26 -15.99 2.92
C LEU A 82 -2.21 -15.62 4.07
N HIS A 83 -3.49 -15.97 3.97
CA HIS A 83 -4.48 -15.72 5.04
C HIS A 83 -4.12 -16.47 6.32
N ASN A 84 -3.65 -17.71 6.20
CA ASN A 84 -3.14 -18.47 7.34
C ASN A 84 -1.88 -17.84 7.94
N ALA A 85 -0.95 -17.35 7.10
CA ALA A 85 0.27 -16.67 7.55
C ALA A 85 -0.04 -15.42 8.38
N VAL A 86 -0.96 -14.56 7.93
CA VAL A 86 -1.38 -13.39 8.71
C VAL A 86 -2.16 -13.76 9.98
N ARG A 87 -2.87 -14.89 9.97
CA ARG A 87 -3.61 -15.39 11.13
C ARG A 87 -2.68 -15.83 12.25
N VAL A 88 -1.58 -16.52 11.91
CA VAL A 88 -0.59 -17.01 12.89
C VAL A 88 0.44 -15.94 13.27
N ASN A 89 0.69 -14.96 12.39
CA ASN A 89 1.65 -13.89 12.63
C ASN A 89 0.96 -12.53 12.83
N GLN A 90 0.70 -12.20 14.09
CA GLN A 90 0.04 -10.95 14.48
C GLN A 90 0.82 -9.69 14.08
N ASP A 91 2.14 -9.76 14.01
CA ASP A 91 2.96 -8.62 13.58
C ASP A 91 2.84 -8.39 12.07
N LEU A 92 2.79 -9.47 11.27
CA LEU A 92 2.48 -9.39 9.85
C LEU A 92 1.09 -8.78 9.63
N LEU A 93 0.05 -9.26 10.34
CA LEU A 93 -1.30 -8.69 10.28
C LEU A 93 -1.30 -7.19 10.59
N ARG A 94 -0.57 -6.79 11.65
CA ARG A 94 -0.45 -5.39 12.04
C ARG A 94 0.20 -4.55 10.94
N ASN A 95 1.26 -5.04 10.30
CA ASN A 95 1.93 -4.31 9.21
C ASN A 95 1.05 -4.20 7.96
N VAL A 96 0.30 -5.26 7.63
CA VAL A 96 -0.71 -5.23 6.56
C VAL A 96 -1.77 -4.16 6.86
N LEU A 97 -2.33 -4.16 8.07
CA LEU A 97 -3.31 -3.14 8.47
C LEU A 97 -2.72 -1.74 8.43
N LEU A 98 -1.50 -1.51 8.96
CA LEU A 98 -0.87 -0.19 8.96
C LEU A 98 -0.68 0.36 7.54
N SER A 99 -0.35 -0.51 6.58
CA SER A 99 -0.24 -0.16 5.16
C SER A 99 -1.57 0.35 4.59
N GLY A 100 -2.65 -0.40 4.83
CA GLY A 100 -4.00 -0.01 4.42
C GLY A 100 -4.49 1.25 5.13
N CYS A 101 -4.28 1.34 6.45
CA CYS A 101 -4.64 2.50 7.29
C CYS A 101 -4.01 3.78 6.77
N ALA A 102 -2.71 3.79 6.48
CA ALA A 102 -2.01 4.97 5.97
C ALA A 102 -2.64 5.47 4.66
N CYS A 103 -3.05 4.55 3.78
CA CYS A 103 -3.71 4.87 2.52
C CYS A 103 -5.13 5.40 2.75
N LEU A 104 -5.94 4.70 3.53
CA LEU A 104 -7.35 5.04 3.74
C LEU A 104 -7.53 6.34 4.52
N LEU A 105 -6.64 6.63 5.48
CA LEU A 105 -6.66 7.91 6.19
C LEU A 105 -6.24 9.08 5.31
N ALA A 106 -5.32 8.87 4.36
CA ALA A 106 -5.00 9.88 3.34
C ALA A 106 -6.21 10.18 2.45
N VAL A 107 -6.93 9.13 2.03
CA VAL A 107 -8.20 9.26 1.28
C VAL A 107 -9.23 10.05 2.10
N HIS A 108 -9.41 9.68 3.37
CA HIS A 108 -10.32 10.39 4.28
C HIS A 108 -9.98 11.87 4.39
N GLN A 109 -8.70 12.23 4.49
CA GLN A 109 -8.29 13.63 4.56
C GLN A 109 -8.63 14.41 3.29
N VAL A 110 -8.43 13.82 2.10
CA VAL A 110 -8.83 14.45 0.83
C VAL A 110 -10.36 14.62 0.78
N ILE A 111 -11.11 13.64 1.27
CA ILE A 111 -12.58 13.70 1.36
C ILE A 111 -13.04 14.85 2.26
N LEU A 112 -12.45 14.99 3.45
CA LEU A 112 -12.78 16.06 4.40
C LEU A 112 -12.45 17.44 3.84
N THR A 113 -11.27 17.58 3.23
CA THR A 113 -10.76 18.88 2.76
C THR A 113 -11.41 19.29 1.43
N HIS A 114 -11.76 18.32 0.58
CA HIS A 114 -12.23 18.55 -0.78
C HIS A 114 -13.46 17.69 -1.14
N PRO A 115 -14.56 17.75 -0.36
CA PRO A 115 -15.70 16.83 -0.51
C PRO A 115 -16.37 16.90 -1.89
N LYS A 116 -16.29 18.05 -2.57
CA LYS A 116 -16.89 18.27 -3.90
C LYS A 116 -16.03 17.78 -5.06
N THR A 117 -14.70 17.69 -4.89
CA THR A 117 -13.76 17.39 -5.99
C THR A 117 -12.94 16.13 -5.78
N CYS A 118 -13.02 15.50 -4.60
CA CYS A 118 -12.21 14.34 -4.22
C CYS A 118 -12.36 13.14 -5.17
N GLY A 119 -13.51 12.99 -5.82
CA GLY A 119 -13.83 11.90 -6.74
C GLY A 119 -14.60 10.74 -6.12
N ALA A 120 -14.78 10.72 -4.80
CA ALA A 120 -15.59 9.70 -4.11
C ALA A 120 -17.09 10.03 -4.13
N SER A 121 -17.95 8.99 -4.15
CA SER A 121 -19.40 9.12 -3.99
C SER A 121 -19.79 9.56 -2.58
N ALA A 122 -21.00 10.08 -2.39
CA ALA A 122 -21.48 10.51 -1.06
C ALA A 122 -21.52 9.35 -0.05
N GLU A 123 -21.97 8.18 -0.49
CA GLU A 123 -22.00 6.94 0.29
C GLU A 123 -20.60 6.56 0.76
N LEU A 124 -19.64 6.48 -0.17
CA LEU A 124 -18.26 6.11 0.15
C LEU A 124 -17.62 7.10 1.14
N ARG A 125 -17.86 8.41 0.96
CA ARG A 125 -17.37 9.44 1.90
C ARG A 125 -17.89 9.20 3.32
N LYS A 126 -19.19 8.90 3.48
CA LYS A 126 -19.80 8.63 4.78
C LYS A 126 -19.19 7.38 5.43
N THR A 127 -19.03 6.30 4.68
CA THR A 127 -18.50 5.03 5.20
C THR A 127 -17.02 5.15 5.58
N ILE A 128 -16.21 5.83 4.77
CA ILE A 128 -14.80 6.10 5.10
C ILE A 128 -14.69 6.97 6.35
N ALA A 129 -15.52 8.02 6.48
CA ALA A 129 -15.49 8.87 7.67
C ALA A 129 -15.86 8.10 8.95
N ALA A 130 -16.86 7.22 8.90
CA ALA A 130 -17.23 6.38 10.03
C ALA A 130 -16.10 5.42 10.43
N TRP A 131 -15.45 4.78 9.46
CA TRP A 131 -14.31 3.91 9.71
C TRP A 131 -13.11 4.68 10.30
N ALA A 132 -12.79 5.83 9.73
CA ALA A 132 -11.65 6.65 10.15
C ALA A 132 -11.81 7.23 11.57
N GLY A 133 -13.04 7.49 12.03
CA GLY A 133 -13.31 7.95 13.39
C GLY A 133 -12.86 6.97 14.49
N GLY A 134 -12.73 5.68 14.16
CA GLY A 134 -12.19 4.65 15.06
C GLY A 134 -10.68 4.43 14.95
N ALA A 135 -10.02 4.96 13.92
CA ALA A 135 -8.61 4.69 13.64
C ALA A 135 -7.70 5.78 14.23
N ARG A 136 -6.65 5.36 14.94
CA ARG A 136 -5.60 6.26 15.45
C ARG A 136 -4.29 5.96 14.72
N CYS A 137 -4.05 6.62 13.59
CA CYS A 137 -2.75 6.63 12.94
C CYS A 137 -2.39 8.07 12.55
N PRO A 138 -1.24 8.59 13.00
CA PRO A 138 -0.78 9.92 12.60
C PRO A 138 -0.70 9.99 11.08
N THR A 139 -1.43 10.91 10.48
CA THR A 139 -1.47 11.08 9.02
C THR A 139 -1.18 12.54 8.72
N PRO A 140 -0.03 12.87 8.09
CA PRO A 140 0.32 14.25 7.79
C PRO A 140 -0.60 14.81 6.71
N ALA A 141 -0.73 16.15 6.67
CA ALA A 141 -1.60 16.81 5.71
C ALA A 141 -1.12 16.67 4.26
N THR A 142 -1.99 16.19 3.37
CA THR A 142 -1.73 16.16 1.93
C THR A 142 -2.22 17.41 1.21
N LYS A 143 -1.51 17.83 0.15
CA LYS A 143 -1.96 18.87 -0.79
C LYS A 143 -2.85 18.33 -1.91
N ALA A 144 -3.14 17.03 -1.93
CA ALA A 144 -3.94 16.42 -2.98
C ALA A 144 -5.41 16.87 -2.89
N ASN A 145 -5.95 17.37 -4.01
CA ASN A 145 -7.36 17.79 -4.11
C ASN A 145 -8.30 16.74 -4.74
N LYS A 146 -7.73 15.64 -5.22
CA LYS A 146 -8.41 14.46 -5.77
C LYS A 146 -7.72 13.21 -5.22
N ILE A 147 -8.47 12.14 -4.97
CA ILE A 147 -7.92 10.90 -4.42
C ILE A 147 -6.82 10.33 -5.33
N LYS A 148 -7.04 10.31 -6.65
CA LYS A 148 -6.04 9.86 -7.62
C LYS A 148 -4.75 10.68 -7.71
N LYS A 149 -4.74 11.86 -7.08
CA LYS A 149 -3.54 12.70 -6.97
C LYS A 149 -2.78 12.45 -5.66
N LEU A 150 -3.27 11.58 -4.79
CA LEU A 150 -2.51 11.12 -3.63
C LEU A 150 -1.19 10.52 -4.09
N LYS A 151 -0.16 10.77 -3.29
CA LYS A 151 1.18 10.26 -3.46
C LYS A 151 1.69 9.77 -2.13
N PHE A 152 2.51 8.73 -2.17
CA PHE A 152 3.00 8.05 -1.00
C PHE A 152 4.52 7.97 -1.06
N PHE A 153 5.14 8.29 0.07
CA PHE A 153 6.54 8.03 0.33
C PHE A 153 6.65 6.62 0.91
N LEU A 154 7.52 5.78 0.35
CA LEU A 154 7.86 4.50 0.95
C LEU A 154 8.80 4.76 2.12
N LEU A 155 8.40 4.44 3.34
CA LEU A 155 9.22 4.58 4.54
C LEU A 155 10.18 3.39 4.66
N SER A 156 9.64 2.18 4.60
CA SER A 156 10.39 0.94 4.79
C SER A 156 9.71 -0.24 4.09
N LEU A 157 10.47 -1.32 3.92
CA LEU A 157 9.95 -2.65 3.58
C LEU A 157 10.26 -3.59 4.74
N THR A 158 9.27 -4.39 5.14
CA THR A 158 9.43 -5.45 6.15
C THR A 158 9.15 -6.80 5.50
N ARG A 159 10.16 -7.66 5.44
CA ARG A 159 10.04 -9.05 4.97
C ARG A 159 9.80 -9.97 6.15
N PHE A 160 8.69 -10.70 6.14
CA PHE A 160 8.33 -11.72 7.12
C PHE A 160 8.60 -13.10 6.53
N PHE A 161 9.31 -13.95 7.25
CA PHE A 161 9.66 -15.29 6.78
C PHE A 161 8.73 -16.33 7.39
N GLU A 162 8.07 -17.11 6.53
CA GLU A 162 7.33 -18.32 6.94
C GLU A 162 8.28 -19.53 6.92
N THR A 163 9.03 -19.67 5.82
CA THR A 163 10.07 -20.69 5.60
C THR A 163 11.29 -20.03 4.93
N ASP A 164 12.33 -20.81 4.61
CA ASP A 164 13.53 -20.28 3.93
C ASP A 164 13.19 -19.70 2.54
N ASP A 165 12.21 -20.29 1.88
CA ASP A 165 11.76 -19.98 0.52
C ASP A 165 10.45 -19.16 0.48
N LYS A 166 9.71 -19.10 1.59
CA LYS A 166 8.42 -18.40 1.64
C LYS A 166 8.47 -17.17 2.53
N HIS A 167 8.11 -16.04 1.93
CA HIS A 167 8.09 -14.77 2.62
C HIS A 167 7.00 -13.84 2.10
N VAL A 168 6.61 -12.91 2.97
CA VAL A 168 5.71 -11.81 2.63
C VAL A 168 6.44 -10.51 2.92
N THR A 169 6.58 -9.65 1.92
CA THR A 169 7.20 -8.33 2.08
C THR A 169 6.12 -7.26 2.07
N VAL A 170 5.97 -6.59 3.21
CA VAL A 170 4.94 -5.57 3.46
C VAL A 170 5.59 -4.19 3.51
N PRO A 171 5.11 -3.21 2.74
CA PRO A 171 5.64 -1.86 2.79
C PRO A 171 5.07 -1.06 3.95
N ARG A 172 5.75 0.02 4.30
CA ARG A 172 5.17 1.09 5.13
C ARG A 172 5.14 2.38 4.34
N TYR A 173 3.96 2.98 4.22
CA TYR A 173 3.78 4.22 3.47
C TYR A 173 3.45 5.41 4.36
N GLN A 174 3.77 6.60 3.85
CA GLN A 174 3.27 7.86 4.38
C GLN A 174 2.77 8.76 3.24
N PRO A 175 1.59 9.40 3.38
CA PRO A 175 1.13 10.37 2.39
C PRO A 175 2.11 11.53 2.26
N CYS A 176 2.37 11.98 1.04
CA CYS A 176 3.36 13.00 0.76
C CYS A 176 2.95 13.92 -0.39
N ASN A 177 3.72 14.99 -0.60
CA ASN A 177 3.60 15.83 -1.78
C ASN A 177 4.25 15.12 -2.99
N PRO A 178 3.80 15.38 -4.23
CA PRO A 178 4.35 14.71 -5.42
C PRO A 178 5.87 14.80 -5.57
N GLY A 179 6.49 15.92 -5.18
CA GLY A 179 7.94 16.10 -5.24
C GLY A 179 8.73 15.32 -4.18
N ALA A 180 8.08 14.80 -3.14
CA ALA A 180 8.73 14.00 -2.11
C ALA A 180 8.88 12.53 -2.51
N VAL A 181 8.10 12.04 -3.48
CA VAL A 181 8.14 10.64 -3.94
C VAL A 181 9.55 10.28 -4.41
N LEU A 182 10.13 9.26 -3.78
CA LEU A 182 11.43 8.73 -4.18
C LEU A 182 11.24 7.66 -5.26
N ARG A 183 11.65 8.00 -6.49
CA ARG A 183 11.63 7.05 -7.62
C ARG A 183 12.65 5.96 -7.37
N GLY A 184 12.28 4.70 -7.60
CA GLY A 184 13.17 3.56 -7.39
C GLY A 184 13.29 3.08 -5.94
N ALA A 185 12.71 3.81 -4.97
CA ALA A 185 12.81 3.48 -3.54
C ALA A 185 12.47 2.02 -3.22
N TRP A 186 11.47 1.45 -3.89
CA TRP A 186 11.11 0.05 -3.73
C TRP A 186 12.22 -0.89 -4.15
N LYS A 187 12.79 -0.68 -5.34
CA LYS A 187 13.87 -1.50 -5.89
C LYS A 187 15.12 -1.42 -5.01
N ASP A 188 15.45 -0.21 -4.55
CA ASP A 188 16.61 0.02 -3.70
C ASP A 188 16.42 -0.61 -2.31
N ALA A 189 15.23 -0.47 -1.71
CA ALA A 189 14.90 -1.13 -0.45
C ALA A 189 14.88 -2.67 -0.60
N LYS A 190 14.32 -3.20 -1.68
CA LYS A 190 14.33 -4.64 -1.95
C LYS A 190 15.74 -5.19 -2.07
N ALA A 191 16.62 -4.49 -2.80
CA ALA A 191 18.02 -4.89 -2.90
C ALA A 191 18.73 -4.93 -1.53
N LYS A 192 18.40 -4.02 -0.61
CA LYS A 192 18.90 -4.09 0.78
C LYS A 192 18.35 -5.31 1.52
N LEU A 193 17.06 -5.61 1.41
CA LEU A 193 16.47 -6.82 2.01
C LEU A 193 17.15 -8.09 1.53
N ASP A 194 17.49 -8.16 0.25
CA ASP A 194 18.14 -9.33 -0.35
C ASP A 194 19.59 -9.50 0.13
N LEU A 195 20.26 -8.40 0.50
CA LEU A 195 21.63 -8.42 1.05
C LEU A 195 21.68 -8.78 2.53
N GLU A 196 20.68 -8.40 3.33
CA GLU A 196 20.72 -8.64 4.78
C GLU A 196 20.63 -10.13 5.15
N GLY A 197 20.20 -11.01 4.24
CA GLY A 197 20.13 -12.45 4.48
C GLY A 197 19.20 -12.81 5.65
N ARG A 198 18.95 -14.09 5.95
CA ARG A 198 18.06 -14.47 7.06
C ARG A 198 18.73 -14.21 8.42
N LEU A 199 18.62 -12.98 8.95
CA LEU A 199 18.92 -12.73 10.36
C LEU A 199 17.86 -13.46 11.20
N SER A 200 18.27 -14.06 12.31
CA SER A 200 17.55 -15.06 13.12
C SER A 200 16.20 -14.63 13.75
N ALA A 201 15.59 -13.52 13.32
CA ALA A 201 14.46 -12.84 13.96
C ALA A 201 13.09 -13.06 13.29
N GLY A 202 12.95 -13.97 12.31
CA GLY A 202 11.68 -14.26 11.64
C GLY A 202 11.12 -13.13 10.76
N LYS A 203 11.73 -11.95 10.81
CA LYS A 203 11.48 -10.80 9.91
C LYS A 203 12.73 -9.92 9.80
N ILE A 204 12.80 -9.15 8.73
CA ILE A 204 13.82 -8.11 8.50
C ILE A 204 13.11 -6.86 8.01
N MET A 205 13.60 -5.70 8.42
CA MET A 205 13.07 -4.41 8.00
C MET A 205 14.22 -3.55 7.50
N VAL A 206 14.02 -2.91 6.35
CA VAL A 206 14.97 -1.93 5.82
C VAL A 206 14.24 -0.63 5.50
N ASP A 207 14.89 0.49 5.82
CA ASP A 207 14.40 1.80 5.46
C ASP A 207 14.68 2.10 3.98
N ALA A 208 13.68 2.67 3.32
CA ALA A 208 13.76 3.04 1.91
C ALA A 208 14.62 4.28 1.68
N ALA A 209 14.79 5.13 2.70
CA ALA A 209 15.64 6.32 2.69
C ALA A 209 16.29 6.51 4.06
N THR A 210 17.39 7.26 4.12
CA THR A 210 17.95 7.68 5.42
C THR A 210 17.01 8.66 6.12
N VAL A 211 17.14 8.80 7.45
CA VAL A 211 16.34 9.76 8.24
C VAL A 211 16.50 11.19 7.71
N ASP A 212 17.71 11.58 7.30
CA ASP A 212 17.98 12.92 6.78
C ASP A 212 17.34 13.13 5.40
N GLU A 213 17.42 12.15 4.50
CA GLU A 213 16.73 12.24 3.20
C GLU A 213 15.21 12.29 3.39
N TYR A 214 14.66 11.45 4.26
CA TYR A 214 13.25 11.45 4.62
C TYR A 214 12.81 12.84 5.13
N ARG A 215 13.52 13.42 6.09
CA ARG A 215 13.21 14.75 6.64
C ARG A 215 13.34 15.85 5.58
N ALA A 216 14.38 15.81 4.75
CA ALA A 216 14.60 16.80 3.70
C ALA A 216 13.48 16.78 2.66
N ARG A 217 13.02 15.58 2.24
CA ARG A 217 11.95 15.43 1.25
C ARG A 217 10.56 15.71 1.80
N MET A 218 10.29 15.25 3.02
CA MET A 218 8.97 15.38 3.64
C MET A 218 8.75 16.76 4.27
N GLY A 219 9.81 17.47 4.66
CA GLY A 219 9.73 18.79 5.28
C GLY A 219 8.80 18.76 6.49
N THR A 220 7.82 19.66 6.53
CA THR A 220 6.82 19.73 7.61
C THR A 220 5.86 18.54 7.67
N LEU A 221 5.86 17.67 6.67
CA LEU A 221 5.07 16.43 6.65
C LEU A 221 5.81 15.26 7.32
N ALA A 222 7.08 15.43 7.70
CA ALA A 222 7.85 14.39 8.36
C ALA A 222 7.26 14.09 9.75
N LEU A 223 6.71 12.89 9.92
CA LEU A 223 6.36 12.35 11.23
C LEU A 223 7.63 11.98 12.01
N PRO A 224 7.62 12.08 13.35
CA PRO A 224 8.67 11.55 14.19
C PRO A 224 8.85 10.05 13.91
N ILE A 225 10.07 9.64 13.56
CA ILE A 225 10.43 8.23 13.50
C ILE A 225 10.77 7.82 14.93
N SER A 226 9.89 7.04 15.56
CA SER A 226 10.19 6.39 16.82
C SER A 226 11.23 5.31 16.55
N ASN A 227 12.44 5.47 17.10
CA ASN A 227 13.44 4.40 17.17
C ASN A 227 12.98 3.32 18.15
#